data_AF-A0A2E8GXU4-F1
#
_entry.id   AF-A0A2E8GXU4-F1
#
_cell.length_a   1.000
_cell.length_b   1.000
_cell.length_c   1.000
_cell.angle_alpha   90.00
_cell.angle_beta   90.00
_cell.angle_gamma   90.00
#
_symmetry.space_group_name_H-M   'P 1'
#
loop_
_entity.id
_entity.type
_entity.pdbx_description
1 polymer ?
#
loop_
_entity_poly.entity_id
_entity_poly.type
_entity_poly.pdbx_seq_one_letter_code
_entity_poly.pdbx_strand_id
1 'polypeptide(L)'
;MDSTAYLDLRNGEREPLFFFMLNAFLQSRIETDHESDGDEEVNVYLAGLLHSLVDGRFYADNVDHLAPSALDVCEKAEQSCTNRGKTDVYRTNADHRLMAFGLFAGFGDHVSFYRRATTPDEAYIEEARQFYSWASVFCSRLPPRYRGLSVTLEKLADEFGTYHEVLAHMATNHMDLMERLSPGQTWHLEQDAHLAALPQIEAQALDRMLDAYNRWRLEPNETTRKQFLEASTPYSELKPDFIPRNLMN
;
A
#
# COMPACT_ATOMS: atom_id res chain seq x y z
N MET A 1 -8.31 -16.08 23.51
CA MET A 1 -7.89 -14.92 22.71
C MET A 1 -9.04 -13.95 22.79
N ASP A 2 -8.86 -12.81 23.46
CA ASP A 2 -9.93 -11.83 23.55
C ASP A 2 -10.19 -11.29 22.14
N SER A 3 -11.39 -11.54 21.62
CA SER A 3 -11.82 -11.00 20.33
C SER A 3 -11.83 -9.49 20.45
N THR A 4 -11.18 -8.78 19.52
CA THR A 4 -11.27 -7.33 19.45
C THR A 4 -12.74 -6.97 19.32
N ALA A 5 -13.22 -6.16 20.25
CA ALA A 5 -14.61 -5.75 20.33
C ALA A 5 -14.69 -4.25 20.10
N TYR A 6 -15.67 -3.83 19.30
CA TYR A 6 -15.98 -2.41 19.17
C TYR A 6 -17.12 -2.07 20.15
N LEU A 7 -17.18 -0.80 20.55
CA LEU A 7 -18.27 -0.29 21.36
C LEU A 7 -19.29 0.35 20.42
N ASP A 8 -20.49 -0.23 20.34
CA ASP A 8 -21.59 0.47 19.67
C ASP A 8 -22.10 1.57 20.61
N LEU A 9 -21.97 2.82 20.17
CA LEU A 9 -22.35 4.01 20.93
C LEU A 9 -23.87 4.17 21.05
N ARG A 10 -24.67 3.46 20.24
CA ARG A 10 -26.13 3.53 20.24
C ARG A 10 -26.75 2.65 21.32
N ASN A 11 -26.22 1.45 21.52
CA ASN A 11 -26.73 0.48 22.52
C ASN A 11 -25.79 0.31 23.74
N GLY A 12 -24.54 0.77 23.65
CA GLY A 12 -23.53 0.66 24.70
C GLY A 12 -22.90 -0.73 24.85
N GLU A 13 -23.19 -1.65 23.92
CA GLU A 13 -22.71 -3.03 23.97
C GLU A 13 -21.37 -3.19 23.24
N ARG A 14 -20.58 -4.17 23.71
CA ARG A 14 -19.32 -4.55 23.07
C ARG A 14 -19.59 -5.74 22.16
N GLU A 15 -19.54 -5.50 20.86
CA GLU A 15 -19.76 -6.51 19.85
C GLU A 15 -18.44 -6.94 19.19
N PRO A 16 -18.29 -8.20 18.74
CA PRO A 16 -17.07 -8.63 18.07
C PRO A 16 -16.90 -7.88 16.75
N LEU A 17 -15.72 -7.25 16.58
CA LEU A 17 -15.41 -6.42 15.42
C LEU A 17 -15.58 -7.16 14.09
N PHE A 18 -15.31 -8.47 14.08
CA PHE A 18 -15.46 -9.30 12.89
C PHE A 18 -16.89 -9.28 12.34
N PHE A 19 -17.91 -9.37 13.20
CA PHE A 19 -19.31 -9.36 12.76
C PHE A 19 -19.72 -8.00 12.23
N PHE A 20 -19.20 -6.92 12.82
CA PHE A 20 -19.39 -5.58 12.28
C PHE A 20 -18.79 -5.45 10.88
N MET A 21 -17.54 -5.87 10.68
CA MET A 21 -16.90 -5.84 9.35
C MET A 21 -17.67 -6.66 8.33
N LEU A 22 -18.11 -7.86 8.71
CA LEU A 22 -18.88 -8.72 7.83
C LEU A 22 -20.23 -8.09 7.47
N ASN A 23 -20.97 -7.57 8.44
CA ASN A 23 -22.27 -6.93 8.20
C ASN A 23 -22.13 -5.67 7.35
N ALA A 24 -21.13 -4.82 7.62
CA ALA A 24 -20.85 -3.63 6.82
C ALA A 24 -20.51 -4.01 5.36
N PHE A 25 -19.71 -5.05 5.17
CA PHE A 25 -19.35 -5.55 3.84
C PHE A 25 -20.56 -6.12 3.09
N LEU A 26 -21.38 -6.96 3.74
CA LEU A 26 -22.58 -7.54 3.13
C LEU A 26 -23.62 -6.47 2.80
N GLN A 27 -23.81 -5.49 3.68
CA GLN A 27 -24.70 -4.36 3.42
C GLN A 27 -24.20 -3.53 2.23
N SER A 28 -22.88 -3.35 2.12
CA SER A 28 -22.28 -2.68 0.96
C SER A 28 -22.50 -3.46 -0.33
N ARG A 29 -22.40 -4.79 -0.32
CA ARG A 29 -22.73 -5.64 -1.49
C ARG A 29 -24.15 -5.42 -1.99
N ILE A 30 -25.12 -5.36 -1.08
CA ILE A 30 -26.53 -5.10 -1.41
C ILE A 30 -26.69 -3.70 -2.01
N GLU A 31 -26.06 -2.69 -1.42
CA GLU A 31 -26.16 -1.29 -1.86
C GLU A 31 -25.49 -1.03 -3.21
N THR A 32 -24.50 -1.84 -3.60
CA THR A 32 -23.83 -1.76 -4.91
C THR A 32 -24.37 -2.74 -5.95
N ASP A 33 -25.51 -3.42 -5.69
CA ASP A 33 -26.11 -4.42 -6.60
C ASP A 33 -25.19 -5.63 -6.91
N HIS A 34 -24.33 -5.99 -5.95
CA HIS A 34 -23.37 -7.11 -6.02
C HIS A 34 -23.69 -8.17 -4.97
N GLU A 35 -24.97 -8.52 -4.79
CA GLU A 35 -25.40 -9.52 -3.81
C GLU A 35 -24.61 -10.84 -3.94
N SER A 36 -24.37 -11.50 -2.81
CA SER A 36 -23.57 -12.73 -2.76
C SER A 36 -24.37 -13.92 -3.29
N ASP A 37 -23.88 -14.55 -4.37
CA ASP A 37 -24.36 -15.85 -4.84
C ASP A 37 -23.19 -16.86 -4.87
N GLY A 38 -23.00 -17.55 -3.75
CA GLY A 38 -21.97 -18.58 -3.61
C GLY A 38 -20.57 -18.09 -3.25
N ASP A 39 -20.40 -16.84 -2.81
CA ASP A 39 -19.12 -16.21 -2.41
C ASP A 39 -18.93 -16.10 -0.89
N GLU A 40 -19.56 -16.97 -0.11
CA GLU A 40 -19.55 -16.88 1.35
C GLU A 40 -18.11 -16.96 1.90
N GLU A 41 -17.24 -17.77 1.30
CA GLU A 41 -15.83 -17.85 1.67
C GLU A 41 -15.07 -16.55 1.40
N VAL A 42 -15.42 -15.81 0.34
CA VAL A 42 -14.81 -14.51 0.03
C VAL A 42 -15.27 -13.46 1.03
N ASN A 43 -16.55 -13.45 1.38
CA ASN A 43 -17.10 -12.55 2.39
C ASN A 43 -16.41 -12.74 3.74
N VAL A 44 -16.25 -14.00 4.18
CA VAL A 44 -15.57 -14.35 5.43
C VAL A 44 -14.08 -14.00 5.37
N TYR A 45 -13.43 -14.23 4.22
CA TYR A 45 -12.03 -13.88 4.01
C TYR A 45 -11.81 -12.36 4.12
N LEU A 46 -12.61 -11.55 3.42
CA LEU A 46 -12.51 -10.09 3.43
C LEU A 46 -12.82 -9.52 4.81
N ALA A 47 -13.85 -10.02 5.50
CA ALA A 47 -14.12 -9.63 6.89
C ALA A 47 -12.96 -9.97 7.82
N GLY A 48 -12.32 -11.13 7.64
CA GLY A 48 -11.13 -11.53 8.39
C GLY A 48 -9.92 -10.62 8.10
N LEU A 49 -9.72 -10.25 6.84
CA LEU A 49 -8.66 -9.33 6.42
C LEU A 49 -8.88 -7.93 7.00
N LEU A 50 -10.11 -7.40 6.92
CA LEU A 50 -10.50 -6.12 7.53
C LEU A 50 -10.27 -6.10 9.05
N HIS A 51 -10.68 -7.17 9.73
CA HIS A 51 -10.43 -7.34 11.15
C HIS A 51 -8.93 -7.34 11.48
N SER A 52 -8.13 -8.08 10.69
CA SER A 52 -6.68 -8.15 10.88
C SER A 52 -5.97 -6.81 10.62
N LEU A 53 -6.54 -5.99 9.73
CA LEU A 53 -6.06 -4.64 9.42
C LEU A 53 -6.29 -3.69 10.61
N VAL A 54 -7.50 -3.66 11.16
CA VAL A 54 -7.84 -2.78 12.30
C VAL A 54 -7.08 -3.16 13.56
N ASP A 55 -6.82 -4.46 13.76
CA ASP A 55 -5.99 -4.94 14.87
C ASP A 55 -4.48 -4.67 14.68
N GLY A 56 -4.06 -4.16 13.52
CA GLY A 56 -2.65 -3.99 13.14
C GLY A 56 -1.89 -5.29 12.90
N ARG A 57 -2.53 -6.45 13.07
CA ARG A 57 -1.93 -7.79 12.92
C ARG A 57 -1.53 -8.07 11.48
N PHE A 58 -2.27 -7.55 10.51
CA PHE A 58 -1.96 -7.74 9.09
C PHE A 58 -0.50 -7.38 8.77
N TYR A 59 -0.06 -6.18 9.14
CA TYR A 59 1.30 -5.72 8.86
C TYR A 59 2.34 -6.36 9.78
N ALA A 60 1.99 -6.62 11.04
CA ALA A 60 2.89 -7.26 12.01
C ALA A 60 3.23 -8.70 11.59
N ASP A 61 2.24 -9.48 11.18
CA ASP A 61 2.40 -10.90 10.87
C ASP A 61 2.97 -11.14 9.46
N ASN A 62 2.86 -10.17 8.55
CA ASN A 62 3.23 -10.35 7.14
C ASN A 62 4.36 -9.41 6.65
N VAL A 63 5.11 -8.77 7.55
CA VAL A 63 6.22 -7.87 7.19
C VAL A 63 7.27 -8.56 6.30
N ASP A 64 7.51 -9.86 6.54
CA ASP A 64 8.45 -10.67 5.78
C ASP A 64 7.95 -11.04 4.37
N HIS A 65 6.69 -10.75 4.04
CA HIS A 65 6.09 -11.03 2.74
C HIS A 65 5.81 -9.77 1.92
N LEU A 66 5.64 -8.62 2.57
CA LEU A 66 5.41 -7.34 1.88
C LEU A 66 6.63 -6.89 1.07
N ALA A 67 6.38 -6.26 -0.07
CA ALA A 67 7.40 -5.70 -0.94
C ALA A 67 6.93 -4.37 -1.58
N PRO A 68 7.84 -3.42 -1.88
CA PRO A 68 7.46 -2.07 -2.29
C PRO A 68 7.06 -1.95 -3.76
N SER A 69 7.53 -2.83 -4.65
CA SER A 69 7.15 -2.84 -6.07
C SER A 69 6.75 -4.23 -6.56
N ALA A 70 6.06 -4.33 -7.69
CA ALA A 70 5.69 -5.61 -8.27
C ALA A 70 6.89 -6.49 -8.64
N LEU A 71 8.01 -5.87 -9.05
CA LEU A 71 9.25 -6.59 -9.31
C LEU A 71 9.77 -7.25 -8.03
N ASP A 72 9.81 -6.50 -6.92
CA ASP A 72 10.25 -7.02 -5.64
C ASP A 72 9.35 -8.15 -5.13
N VAL A 73 8.02 -8.08 -5.39
CA VAL A 73 7.09 -9.18 -5.08
C VAL A 73 7.50 -10.46 -5.81
N CYS A 74 7.77 -10.37 -7.11
CA CYS A 74 8.20 -11.51 -7.91
C CYS A 74 9.55 -12.07 -7.44
N GLU A 75 10.53 -11.21 -7.18
CA GLU A 75 11.84 -11.64 -6.66
C GLU A 75 11.71 -12.36 -5.32
N LYS A 76 10.91 -11.82 -4.39
CA LYS A 76 10.69 -12.40 -3.06
C LYS A 76 9.94 -13.74 -3.13
N ALA A 77 8.99 -13.87 -4.06
CA ALA A 77 8.31 -15.13 -4.32
C ALA A 77 9.29 -16.19 -4.84
N GLU A 78 10.18 -15.83 -5.77
CA GLU A 78 11.20 -16.75 -6.26
C GLU A 78 12.21 -17.16 -5.16
N GLN A 79 12.64 -16.22 -4.33
CA GLN A 79 13.52 -16.50 -3.18
C GLN A 79 12.89 -17.49 -2.18
N SER A 80 11.56 -17.46 -2.02
CA SER A 80 10.84 -18.34 -1.09
C SER A 80 10.91 -19.83 -1.44
N CYS A 81 11.26 -20.19 -2.70
CA CYS A 81 11.53 -21.54 -3.21
C CYS A 81 10.44 -22.62 -3.02
N THR A 82 9.37 -22.36 -2.27
CA THR A 82 8.31 -23.30 -1.91
C THR A 82 6.96 -22.77 -2.37
N ASN A 83 6.03 -23.67 -2.73
CA ASN A 83 4.66 -23.25 -3.10
C ASN A 83 4.00 -22.47 -1.96
N ARG A 84 4.23 -22.85 -0.69
CA ARG A 84 3.68 -22.15 0.46
C ARG A 84 4.20 -20.72 0.56
N GLY A 85 5.52 -20.53 0.51
CA GLY A 85 6.10 -19.19 0.56
C GLY A 85 5.69 -18.32 -0.64
N LYS A 86 5.60 -18.90 -1.85
CA LYS A 86 5.07 -18.19 -3.03
C LYS A 86 3.62 -17.75 -2.82
N THR A 87 2.76 -18.64 -2.31
CA THR A 87 1.37 -18.30 -1.96
C THR A 87 1.32 -17.17 -0.93
N ASP A 88 2.09 -17.25 0.14
CA ASP A 88 2.08 -16.25 1.21
C ASP A 88 2.57 -14.88 0.70
N VAL A 89 3.63 -14.82 -0.11
CA VAL A 89 4.14 -13.58 -0.73
C VAL A 89 3.09 -12.95 -1.66
N TYR A 90 2.57 -13.70 -2.62
CA TYR A 90 1.62 -13.14 -3.58
C TYR A 90 0.30 -12.74 -2.91
N ARG A 91 -0.25 -13.59 -2.04
CA ARG A 91 -1.49 -13.29 -1.30
C ARG A 91 -1.33 -12.02 -0.47
N THR A 92 -0.27 -11.92 0.34
CA THR A 92 -0.06 -10.74 1.20
C THR A 92 0.00 -9.44 0.40
N ASN A 93 0.71 -9.45 -0.73
CA ASN A 93 0.85 -8.25 -1.56
C ASN A 93 -0.44 -7.92 -2.33
N ALA A 94 -1.26 -8.92 -2.65
CA ALA A 94 -2.60 -8.73 -3.21
C ALA A 94 -3.57 -8.16 -2.16
N ASP A 95 -3.62 -8.76 -0.97
CA ASP A 95 -4.40 -8.30 0.19
C ASP A 95 -4.07 -6.84 0.53
N HIS A 96 -2.78 -6.51 0.58
CA HIS A 96 -2.31 -5.16 0.85
C HIS A 96 -2.83 -4.17 -0.18
N ARG A 97 -2.71 -4.48 -1.48
CA ARG A 97 -3.18 -3.62 -2.57
C ARG A 97 -4.71 -3.50 -2.56
N LEU A 98 -5.43 -4.60 -2.38
CA LEU A 98 -6.89 -4.58 -2.29
C LEU A 98 -7.35 -3.67 -1.14
N MET A 99 -6.71 -3.75 0.03
CA MET A 99 -7.04 -2.89 1.16
C MET A 99 -6.61 -1.43 0.94
N ALA A 100 -5.40 -1.21 0.44
CA ALA A 100 -4.87 0.12 0.18
C ALA A 100 -5.68 0.89 -0.88
N PHE A 101 -6.07 0.23 -1.96
CA PHE A 101 -6.80 0.87 -3.06
C PHE A 101 -8.32 0.74 -2.92
N GLY A 102 -8.83 -0.34 -2.31
CA GLY A 102 -10.27 -0.52 -2.10
C GLY A 102 -10.80 0.35 -0.95
N LEU A 103 -10.19 0.32 0.24
CA LEU A 103 -10.67 1.12 1.37
C LEU A 103 -10.26 2.58 1.30
N PHE A 104 -9.10 2.86 0.69
CA PHE A 104 -8.52 4.19 0.67
C PHE A 104 -8.42 4.77 -0.75
N ALA A 105 -9.28 4.31 -1.67
CA ALA A 105 -9.38 4.77 -3.06
C ALA A 105 -9.37 6.30 -3.21
N GLY A 106 -9.89 7.03 -2.21
CA GLY A 106 -9.92 8.50 -2.16
C GLY A 106 -8.76 9.19 -1.45
N PHE A 107 -7.95 8.48 -0.65
CA PHE A 107 -6.69 9.03 -0.12
C PHE A 107 -5.64 9.14 -1.24
N GLY A 108 -5.81 8.35 -2.31
CA GLY A 108 -5.02 8.32 -3.55
C GLY A 108 -5.01 9.62 -4.36
N ASP A 109 -6.12 10.36 -4.37
CA ASP A 109 -6.21 11.66 -5.05
C ASP A 109 -5.42 12.78 -4.33
N HIS A 110 -5.02 12.52 -3.09
CA HIS A 110 -4.12 13.31 -2.26
C HIS A 110 -2.73 12.66 -2.15
N VAL A 111 -2.35 11.87 -3.15
CA VAL A 111 -0.99 11.37 -3.27
C VAL A 111 -0.15 12.46 -3.94
N SER A 112 0.98 12.79 -3.30
CA SER A 112 1.96 13.81 -3.74
C SER A 112 2.09 13.92 -5.26
N PHE A 113 2.22 15.15 -5.77
CA PHE A 113 2.56 15.46 -7.18
C PHE A 113 3.67 14.55 -7.77
N TYR A 114 4.56 14.02 -6.93
CA TYR A 114 5.68 13.16 -7.32
C TYR A 114 5.34 11.67 -7.52
N ARG A 115 4.34 11.12 -6.83
CA ARG A 115 3.97 9.69 -6.97
C ARG A 115 2.88 9.47 -8.04
N ARG A 116 2.08 10.51 -8.34
CA ARG A 116 1.16 10.52 -9.50
C ARG A 116 1.87 10.34 -10.85
N ALA A 117 3.18 10.58 -10.89
CA ALA A 117 4.00 10.48 -12.09
C ALA A 117 4.52 9.06 -12.40
N THR A 118 4.30 8.06 -11.53
CA THR A 118 5.03 6.77 -11.65
C THR A 118 4.20 5.52 -11.93
N THR A 119 2.91 5.46 -11.60
CA THR A 119 2.04 4.29 -11.92
C THR A 119 0.56 4.69 -11.81
N PRO A 120 -0.27 4.50 -12.86
CA PRO A 120 -1.72 4.73 -12.77
C PRO A 120 -2.40 3.82 -11.74
N ASP A 121 -3.48 4.26 -11.10
CA ASP A 121 -4.26 3.43 -10.14
C ASP A 121 -4.73 2.10 -10.78
N GLU A 122 -5.04 2.11 -12.07
CA GLU A 122 -5.37 0.91 -12.86
C GLU A 122 -4.25 -0.14 -12.85
N ALA A 123 -2.98 0.29 -12.83
CA ALA A 123 -1.85 -0.65 -12.80
C ALA A 123 -1.79 -1.43 -11.49
N TYR A 124 -2.12 -0.80 -10.35
CA TYR A 124 -2.15 -1.47 -9.06
C TYR A 124 -3.31 -2.45 -8.92
N ILE A 125 -4.46 -2.13 -9.51
CA ILE A 125 -5.62 -3.03 -9.59
C ILE A 125 -5.24 -4.29 -10.37
N GLU A 126 -4.64 -4.14 -11.55
CA GLU A 126 -4.19 -5.27 -12.35
C GLU A 126 -3.06 -6.07 -11.68
N GLU A 127 -2.12 -5.41 -11.00
CA GLU A 127 -1.10 -6.10 -10.18
C GLU A 127 -1.73 -6.95 -9.08
N ALA A 128 -2.69 -6.39 -8.32
CA ALA A 128 -3.34 -7.09 -7.23
C ALA A 128 -4.11 -8.31 -7.74
N ARG A 129 -4.84 -8.16 -8.85
CA ARG A 129 -5.51 -9.24 -9.54
C ARG A 129 -4.54 -10.34 -9.98
N GLN A 130 -3.42 -9.96 -10.60
CA GLN A 130 -2.39 -10.89 -11.05
C GLN A 130 -1.79 -11.66 -9.87
N PHE A 131 -1.56 -11.00 -8.73
CA PHE A 131 -1.04 -11.63 -7.54
C PHE A 131 -2.03 -12.61 -6.91
N TYR A 132 -3.32 -12.27 -6.84
CA TYR A 132 -4.33 -13.24 -6.40
C TYR A 132 -4.38 -14.47 -7.31
N SER A 133 -4.32 -14.27 -8.64
CA SER A 133 -4.26 -15.36 -9.61
C SER A 133 -3.06 -16.28 -9.37
N TRP A 134 -1.85 -15.72 -9.22
CA TRP A 134 -0.65 -16.51 -8.90
C TRP A 134 -0.72 -17.18 -7.54
N ALA A 135 -1.22 -16.47 -6.52
CA ALA A 135 -1.39 -17.02 -5.17
C ALA A 135 -2.31 -18.24 -5.21
N SER A 136 -3.43 -18.17 -5.94
CA SER A 136 -4.33 -19.31 -6.16
C SER A 136 -3.61 -20.48 -6.82
N VAL A 137 -2.88 -20.25 -7.92
CA VAL A 137 -2.14 -21.31 -8.62
C VAL A 137 -1.16 -22.03 -7.69
N PHE A 138 -0.38 -21.31 -6.89
CA PHE A 138 0.55 -21.93 -5.95
C PHE A 138 -0.18 -22.59 -4.75
N CYS A 139 -1.29 -22.01 -4.31
CA CYS A 139 -2.11 -22.55 -3.22
C CYS A 139 -2.77 -23.88 -3.61
N SER A 140 -3.22 -24.01 -4.86
CA SER A 140 -3.82 -25.22 -5.41
C SER A 140 -2.90 -26.45 -5.36
N ARG A 141 -1.58 -26.20 -5.33
CA ARG A 141 -0.52 -27.22 -5.25
C ARG A 141 -0.22 -27.68 -3.81
N LEU A 142 -0.83 -27.05 -2.81
CA LEU A 142 -0.70 -27.40 -1.40
C LEU A 142 -1.65 -28.56 -1.03
N PRO A 143 -1.50 -29.16 0.17
CA PRO A 143 -2.38 -30.24 0.61
C PRO A 143 -3.88 -29.87 0.57
N PRO A 144 -4.81 -30.85 0.48
CA PRO A 144 -6.24 -30.60 0.24
C PRO A 144 -6.93 -29.62 1.18
N ARG A 145 -6.42 -29.45 2.41
CA ARG A 145 -6.93 -28.46 3.38
C ARG A 145 -6.89 -27.01 2.89
N TYR A 146 -6.06 -26.71 1.88
CA TYR A 146 -5.90 -25.37 1.29
C TYR A 146 -6.79 -25.13 0.06
N ARG A 147 -7.57 -26.13 -0.38
CA ARG A 147 -8.44 -25.97 -1.57
C ARG A 147 -9.44 -24.84 -1.43
N GLY A 148 -10.06 -24.70 -0.24
CA GLY A 148 -10.99 -23.60 0.03
C GLY A 148 -10.32 -22.25 -0.20
N LEU A 149 -9.15 -22.03 0.41
CA LEU A 149 -8.37 -20.80 0.21
C LEU A 149 -7.97 -20.60 -1.25
N SER A 150 -7.56 -21.64 -1.97
CA SER A 150 -7.22 -21.54 -3.40
C SER A 150 -8.40 -21.01 -4.22
N VAL A 151 -9.60 -21.56 -4.00
CA VAL A 151 -10.83 -21.12 -4.68
C VAL A 151 -11.19 -19.69 -4.29
N THR A 152 -11.08 -19.32 -3.02
CA THR A 152 -11.30 -17.94 -2.57
C THR A 152 -10.37 -16.94 -3.28
N LEU A 153 -9.07 -17.27 -3.41
CA LEU A 153 -8.09 -16.42 -4.09
C LEU A 153 -8.35 -16.34 -5.60
N GLU A 154 -8.83 -17.42 -6.21
CA GLU A 154 -9.23 -17.44 -7.63
C GLU A 154 -10.41 -16.49 -7.87
N LYS A 155 -11.47 -16.58 -7.06
CA LYS A 155 -12.62 -15.67 -7.13
C LYS A 155 -12.23 -14.21 -6.91
N LEU A 156 -11.37 -13.93 -5.92
CA LEU A 156 -10.85 -12.59 -5.68
C LEU A 156 -10.09 -12.03 -6.89
N ALA A 157 -9.43 -12.88 -7.69
CA ALA A 157 -8.78 -12.46 -8.93
C ALA A 157 -9.80 -12.23 -10.05
N ASP A 158 -10.78 -13.11 -10.19
CA ASP A 158 -11.75 -13.07 -11.30
C ASP A 158 -12.73 -11.89 -11.15
N GLU A 159 -13.15 -11.60 -9.92
CA GLU A 159 -14.13 -10.56 -9.59
C GLU A 159 -13.51 -9.41 -8.79
N PHE A 160 -12.21 -9.17 -8.95
CA PHE A 160 -11.47 -8.15 -8.19
C PHE A 160 -12.15 -6.78 -8.21
N GLY A 161 -12.62 -6.35 -9.39
CA GLY A 161 -13.29 -5.05 -9.57
C GLY A 161 -14.55 -4.92 -8.73
N THR A 162 -15.34 -5.99 -8.63
CA THR A 162 -16.54 -6.04 -7.79
C THR A 162 -16.19 -5.88 -6.32
N TYR A 163 -15.23 -6.67 -5.81
CA TYR A 163 -14.83 -6.57 -4.40
C TYR A 163 -14.19 -5.22 -4.08
N HIS A 164 -13.43 -4.65 -5.01
CA HIS A 164 -12.86 -3.31 -4.89
C HIS A 164 -13.94 -2.23 -4.78
N GLU A 165 -14.96 -2.27 -5.63
CA GLU A 165 -16.10 -1.33 -5.60
C GLU A 165 -16.88 -1.43 -4.28
N VAL A 166 -17.17 -2.65 -3.83
CA VAL A 166 -17.86 -2.90 -2.55
C VAL A 166 -17.05 -2.36 -1.37
N LEU A 167 -15.73 -2.59 -1.35
CA LEU A 167 -14.86 -2.06 -0.28
C LEU A 167 -14.80 -0.53 -0.27
N ALA A 168 -14.77 0.10 -1.44
CA ALA A 168 -14.78 1.56 -1.56
C ALA A 168 -16.11 2.16 -1.05
N HIS A 169 -17.22 1.51 -1.38
CA HIS A 169 -18.54 1.89 -0.88
C HIS A 169 -18.63 1.70 0.65
N MET A 170 -18.13 0.58 1.16
CA MET A 170 -18.10 0.29 2.60
C MET A 170 -17.30 1.32 3.39
N ALA A 171 -16.10 1.66 2.91
CA ALA A 171 -15.21 2.62 3.54
C ALA A 171 -15.86 4.01 3.69
N THR A 172 -16.65 4.40 2.68
CA THR A 172 -17.33 5.70 2.63
C THR A 172 -18.60 5.72 3.50
N ASN A 173 -19.44 4.68 3.41
CA ASN A 173 -20.80 4.75 3.95
C ASN A 173 -20.97 4.05 5.31
N HIS A 174 -20.11 3.09 5.64
CA HIS A 174 -20.27 2.26 6.84
C HIS A 174 -19.14 2.45 7.86
N MET A 175 -17.94 2.82 7.40
CA MET A 175 -16.79 3.01 8.29
C MET A 175 -16.44 4.48 8.55
N ASP A 176 -17.05 5.42 7.81
CA ASP A 176 -16.76 6.86 7.88
C ASP A 176 -15.24 7.15 7.80
N LEU A 177 -14.47 6.26 7.14
CA LEU A 177 -13.01 6.37 7.01
C LEU A 177 -12.61 7.53 6.10
N MET A 178 -13.55 7.98 5.26
CA MET A 178 -13.43 9.20 4.50
C MET A 178 -14.01 10.38 5.27
N GLU A 179 -13.32 10.82 6.33
CA GLU A 179 -13.51 12.19 6.81
C GLU A 179 -13.18 13.09 5.62
N ARG A 180 -14.17 13.85 5.14
CA ARG A 180 -14.07 14.72 3.96
C ARG A 180 -13.11 15.88 4.25
N LEU A 181 -11.80 15.61 4.34
CA LEU A 181 -10.80 16.66 4.23
C LEU A 181 -11.04 17.31 2.89
N SER A 182 -11.49 18.56 2.93
CA SER A 182 -11.60 19.33 1.71
C SER A 182 -10.22 19.45 1.07
N PRO A 183 -10.12 19.57 -0.26
CA PRO A 183 -8.83 19.75 -0.94
C PRO A 183 -7.95 20.86 -0.32
N GLY A 184 -8.56 21.89 0.27
CA GLY A 184 -7.83 22.94 1.00
C GLY A 184 -7.21 22.50 2.33
N GLN A 185 -7.87 21.64 3.10
CA GLN A 185 -7.32 21.11 4.36
C GLN A 185 -6.15 20.16 4.11
N THR A 186 -6.23 19.34 3.07
CA THR A 186 -5.12 18.49 2.61
C THR A 186 -3.92 19.34 2.20
N TRP A 187 -4.14 20.40 1.41
CA TRP A 187 -3.06 21.32 1.00
C TRP A 187 -2.32 21.93 2.19
N HIS A 188 -3.03 22.36 3.23
CA HIS A 188 -2.41 22.93 4.43
C HIS A 188 -1.59 21.88 5.20
N LEU A 189 -2.12 20.67 5.37
CA LEU A 189 -1.41 19.56 6.01
C LEU A 189 -0.13 19.19 5.25
N GLU A 190 -0.19 19.12 3.93
CA GLU A 190 0.97 18.86 3.07
C GLU A 190 2.01 19.98 3.13
N GLN A 191 1.56 21.23 3.09
CA GLN A 191 2.42 22.41 3.22
C GLN A 191 3.14 22.39 4.56
N ASP A 192 2.43 22.13 5.67
CA ASP A 192 3.01 22.12 7.01
C ASP A 192 3.99 20.96 7.20
N ALA A 193 3.68 19.76 6.69
CA ALA A 193 4.58 18.61 6.71
C ALA A 193 5.83 18.85 5.85
N HIS A 194 5.69 19.45 4.67
CA HIS A 194 6.80 19.78 3.79
C HIS A 194 7.72 20.82 4.45
N LEU A 195 7.15 21.92 4.97
CA LEU A 195 7.90 22.94 5.69
C LEU A 195 8.64 22.38 6.91
N ALA A 196 8.02 21.44 7.63
CA ALA A 196 8.67 20.75 8.75
C ALA A 196 9.82 19.82 8.32
N ALA A 197 9.74 19.23 7.12
CA ALA A 197 10.76 18.34 6.58
C ALA A 197 11.92 19.07 5.89
N LEU A 198 11.74 20.32 5.44
CA LEU A 198 12.74 21.12 4.73
C LEU A 198 14.13 21.12 5.40
N PRO A 199 14.28 21.32 6.73
CA PRO A 199 15.60 21.32 7.38
C PRO A 199 16.33 19.98 7.25
N GLN A 200 15.60 18.86 7.28
CA GLN A 200 16.17 17.53 7.20
C GLN A 200 16.52 17.16 5.75
N ILE A 201 15.69 17.59 4.79
CA ILE A 201 15.97 17.45 3.36
C ILE A 201 17.21 18.27 2.97
N GLU A 202 17.34 19.51 3.47
CA GLU A 202 18.51 20.37 3.24
C GLU A 202 19.78 19.72 3.78
N ALA A 203 19.76 19.19 5.01
CA ALA A 203 20.90 18.50 5.60
C ALA A 203 21.33 17.27 4.80
N GLN A 204 20.38 16.44 4.36
CA GLN A 204 20.68 15.25 3.54
C GLN A 204 21.22 15.61 2.15
N ALA A 205 20.70 16.66 1.53
CA ALA A 205 21.18 17.15 0.25
C ALA A 205 22.62 17.70 0.36
N LEU A 206 22.91 18.43 1.44
CA LEU A 206 24.25 18.92 1.75
C LEU A 206 25.25 17.76 1.95
N ASP A 207 24.91 16.77 2.77
CA ASP A 207 25.78 15.61 3.02
C ASP A 207 26.10 14.85 1.73
N ARG A 208 25.08 14.56 0.91
CA ARG A 208 25.28 13.87 -0.37
C ARG A 208 26.18 14.65 -1.32
N MET A 209 26.02 15.98 -1.36
CA MET A 209 26.86 16.85 -2.17
C MET A 209 28.31 16.85 -1.66
N LEU A 210 28.53 16.95 -0.34
CA LEU A 210 29.87 16.93 0.27
C LEU A 210 30.57 15.59 0.07
N ASP A 211 29.84 14.49 0.17
CA ASP A 211 30.37 13.15 -0.13
C ASP A 211 30.81 13.03 -1.60
N ALA A 212 29.97 13.50 -2.54
CA ALA A 212 30.30 13.49 -3.95
C ALA A 212 31.48 14.42 -4.28
N TYR A 213 31.57 15.57 -3.61
CA TYR A 213 32.69 16.49 -3.71
C TYR A 213 33.99 15.86 -3.22
N ASN A 214 33.96 15.20 -2.06
CA ASN A 214 35.10 14.50 -1.51
C ASN A 214 35.58 13.38 -2.43
N ARG A 215 34.66 12.61 -3.02
CA ARG A 215 35.00 11.58 -4.01
C ARG A 215 35.65 12.17 -5.26
N TRP A 216 35.11 13.25 -5.80
CA TRP A 216 35.72 13.96 -6.94
C TRP A 216 37.11 14.49 -6.61
N ARG A 217 37.32 15.01 -5.39
CA ARG A 217 38.61 15.52 -4.94
C ARG A 217 39.66 14.41 -4.79
N LEU A 218 39.25 13.21 -4.35
CA LEU A 218 40.12 12.05 -4.23
C LEU A 218 40.47 11.44 -5.59
N GLU A 219 39.50 11.36 -6.50
CA GLU A 219 39.65 10.79 -7.84
C GLU A 219 39.06 11.75 -8.90
N PRO A 220 39.83 12.75 -9.35
CA PRO A 220 39.34 13.74 -10.30
C PRO A 220 39.26 13.13 -11.71
N ASN A 221 38.06 12.65 -12.06
CA ASN A 221 37.72 12.14 -13.38
C ASN A 221 36.35 12.70 -13.84
N GLU A 222 36.01 12.53 -15.11
CA GLU A 222 34.79 13.09 -15.70
C GLU A 222 33.50 12.48 -15.11
N THR A 223 33.58 11.23 -14.65
CA THR A 223 32.46 10.52 -14.02
C THR A 223 32.16 11.05 -12.62
N THR A 224 33.17 11.22 -11.76
CA THR A 224 33.03 11.76 -10.40
C THR A 224 32.65 13.23 -10.43
N ARG A 225 33.12 13.97 -11.45
CA ARG A 225 32.68 15.35 -11.73
C ARG A 225 31.18 15.43 -12.03
N LYS A 226 30.67 14.54 -12.89
CA LYS A 226 29.25 14.47 -13.23
C LYS A 226 28.40 14.11 -12.01
N GLN A 227 28.84 13.13 -11.22
CA GLN A 227 28.17 12.73 -9.97
C GLN A 227 28.07 13.86 -8.94
N PHE A 228 29.11 14.69 -8.80
CA PHE A 228 29.05 15.88 -7.94
C PHE A 228 28.03 16.90 -8.46
N LEU A 229 28.01 17.19 -9.76
CA LEU A 229 27.05 18.12 -10.34
C LEU A 229 25.60 17.62 -10.15
N GLU A 230 25.34 16.33 -10.37
CA GLU A 230 24.04 15.71 -10.12
C GLU A 230 23.65 15.75 -8.64
N ALA A 231 24.60 15.46 -7.73
CA ALA A 231 24.36 15.52 -6.28
C ALA A 231 24.16 16.95 -5.76
N SER A 232 24.64 17.96 -6.49
CA SER A 232 24.48 19.37 -6.12
C SER A 232 23.14 19.98 -6.51
N THR A 233 22.42 19.39 -7.48
CA THR A 233 21.14 19.91 -7.97
C THR A 233 20.10 20.09 -6.86
N PRO A 234 19.82 19.09 -5.98
CA PRO A 234 18.80 19.24 -4.94
C PRO A 234 19.16 20.32 -3.91
N TYR A 235 20.44 20.51 -3.62
CA TYR A 235 20.89 21.53 -2.67
C TYR A 235 20.84 22.94 -3.28
N SER A 236 21.20 23.09 -4.56
CA SER A 236 21.06 24.37 -5.29
C SER A 236 19.60 24.80 -5.47
N GLU A 237 18.67 23.85 -5.60
CA GLU A 237 17.23 24.15 -5.63
C GLU A 237 16.71 24.69 -4.28
N LEU A 238 17.26 24.20 -3.16
CA LEU A 238 16.94 24.68 -1.81
C LEU A 238 17.69 25.98 -1.45
N LYS A 239 18.88 26.19 -1.99
CA LYS A 239 19.72 27.39 -1.80
C LYS A 239 20.16 27.95 -3.16
N PRO A 240 19.35 28.82 -3.79
CA PRO A 240 19.63 29.37 -5.12
C PRO A 240 20.93 30.18 -5.20
N ASP A 241 21.38 30.74 -4.08
CA ASP A 241 22.64 31.49 -3.98
C ASP A 241 23.88 30.59 -4.06
N PHE A 242 23.71 29.26 -3.92
CA PHE A 242 24.78 28.29 -4.01
C PHE A 242 25.01 27.82 -5.45
N ILE A 243 26.17 28.17 -6.00
CA ILE A 243 26.61 27.76 -7.34
C ILE A 243 27.70 26.68 -7.22
N PRO A 244 27.40 25.41 -7.52
CA PRO A 244 28.33 24.28 -7.32
C PRO A 244 29.60 24.40 -8.15
N ARG A 245 29.53 25.08 -9.30
CA ARG A 245 30.71 25.36 -10.15
C ARG A 245 31.77 26.20 -9.44
N ASN A 246 31.42 26.97 -8.42
CA ASN A 246 32.40 27.77 -7.67
C ASN A 246 33.34 26.90 -6.82
N LEU A 247 32.92 25.69 -6.45
CA LEU A 247 33.77 24.74 -5.70
C LEU A 247 34.70 23.93 -6.62
N MET A 248 34.55 24.06 -7.93
CA MET A 248 35.31 23.32 -8.94
C MET A 248 36.49 24.12 -9.51
N ASN A 249 36.71 25.35 -9.03
CA ASN A 249 37.84 26.21 -9.40
C ASN A 249 39.05 25.99 -8.50
#